data_AF-A0A1H6J1Y5-F1
#
_entry.id   AF-A0A1H6J1Y5-F1
#
_cell.length_a   1.000
_cell.length_b   1.000
_cell.length_c   1.000
_cell.angle_alpha   90.00
_cell.angle_beta   90.00
_cell.angle_gamma   90.00
#
_symmetry.space_group_name_H-M   'P 1'
#
loop_
_entity.id
_entity.type
_entity.pdbx_description
1 polymer ?
#
loop_
_entity_poly.entity_id
_entity_poly.type
_entity_poly.pdbx_seq_one_letter_code
_entity_poly.pdbx_strand_id
1 'polypeptide(L)'
;MKKLQRYAIYCSRAQHEAEDLLQDALLEAVRQGRTELSLAANLRWLRGVIRHLALERARSAVRSRLRDTGYYQLMPQQVAQPLPPDTRWLQHLPAGQRLVARLIMAGHNRQEICYLLGVSDVALRQRLSAIRKQLQYRQHNPHEFCMLKLPLPYGQIRQRLLPLLAQNGKLGSHDPDGHLFIISHLTKSSVVAT
;
A
#
# COMPACT_ATOMS: atom_id res chain seq x y z
N MET A 1 29.93 24.17 23.47
CA MET A 1 28.58 23.62 23.17
C MET A 1 27.48 24.62 22.82
N LYS A 2 27.17 25.64 23.63
CA LYS A 2 26.02 26.56 23.38
C LYS A 2 25.94 27.15 21.95
N LYS A 3 27.10 27.43 21.31
CA LYS A 3 27.18 27.92 19.92
C LYS A 3 26.70 26.90 18.87
N LEU A 4 26.88 25.60 19.11
CA LEU A 4 26.42 24.54 18.20
C LEU A 4 24.94 24.25 18.36
N GLN A 5 24.42 24.30 19.59
CA GLN A 5 22.99 24.16 19.85
C GLN A 5 22.20 25.28 19.17
N ARG A 6 22.66 26.54 19.27
CA ARG A 6 22.07 27.66 18.52
C ARG A 6 22.11 27.45 17.01
N TYR A 7 23.17 26.82 16.50
CA TYR A 7 23.30 26.52 15.07
C TYR A 7 22.35 25.42 14.61
N ALA A 8 22.17 24.37 15.42
CA ALA A 8 21.18 23.32 15.18
C ALA A 8 19.75 23.89 15.19
N ILE A 9 19.43 24.77 16.16
CA ILE A 9 18.14 25.49 16.20
C ILE A 9 17.93 26.29 14.92
N TYR A 10 18.94 27.03 14.46
CA TYR A 10 18.86 27.81 13.22
C TYR A 10 18.61 26.94 11.97
N CYS A 11 19.16 25.72 11.94
CA CYS A 11 18.96 24.79 10.82
C CYS A 11 17.68 23.95 10.93
N SER A 12 17.10 23.84 12.12
CA SER A 12 15.86 23.08 12.39
C SER A 12 14.61 23.92 12.15
N ARG A 13 13.48 23.28 11.84
CA ARG A 13 12.18 23.97 11.75
C ARG A 13 11.39 23.92 13.06
N ALA A 14 11.68 22.94 13.92
CA ALA A 14 11.09 22.80 15.25
C ALA A 14 12.16 22.54 16.32
N GLN A 15 11.88 22.98 17.55
CA GLN A 15 12.86 22.96 18.63
C GLN A 15 13.27 21.55 19.07
N HIS A 16 12.34 20.58 19.03
CA HIS A 16 12.66 19.17 19.31
C HIS A 16 13.58 18.55 18.24
N GLU A 17 13.43 18.95 16.97
CA GLU A 17 14.32 18.47 15.90
C GLU A 17 15.77 18.96 16.07
N ALA A 18 15.96 20.13 16.72
CA ALA A 18 17.27 20.72 16.92
C ALA A 18 18.15 19.89 17.87
N GLU A 19 17.56 19.34 18.92
CA GLU A 19 18.26 18.50 19.89
C GLU A 19 18.66 17.17 19.25
N ASP A 20 17.75 16.53 18.52
CA ASP A 20 18.03 15.31 17.76
C ASP A 20 19.11 15.52 16.69
N LEU A 21 19.09 16.66 15.98
CA LEU A 21 20.11 17.00 15.00
C LEU A 21 21.50 17.13 15.64
N LEU A 22 21.54 17.74 16.82
CA LEU A 22 22.80 17.91 17.55
C LEU A 22 23.31 16.57 18.07
N GLN A 23 22.42 15.72 18.60
CA GLN A 23 22.77 14.39 19.09
C GLN A 23 23.34 13.51 17.97
N ASP A 24 22.69 13.47 16.81
CA ASP A 24 23.17 12.71 15.65
C ASP A 24 24.54 13.21 15.15
N ALA A 25 24.72 14.54 15.11
CA ALA A 25 25.99 15.13 14.71
C ALA A 25 27.14 14.80 15.69
N LEU A 26 26.84 14.73 17.00
CA LEU A 26 27.81 14.34 18.01
C LEU A 26 28.13 12.84 17.94
N LEU A 27 27.13 11.99 17.69
CA LEU A 27 27.36 10.56 17.44
C LEU A 27 28.28 10.34 16.23
N GLU A 28 28.08 11.10 15.15
CA GLU A 28 28.96 11.02 13.98
C GLU A 28 30.38 11.52 14.30
N ALA A 29 30.53 12.55 15.14
CA ALA A 29 31.84 12.99 15.60
C ALA A 29 32.59 11.90 16.38
N VAL A 30 31.89 11.15 17.23
CA VAL A 30 32.46 10.01 17.95
C VAL A 30 32.88 8.91 16.96
N ARG A 31 32.03 8.55 16.00
CA ARG A 31 32.36 7.53 14.98
C ARG A 31 33.59 7.89 14.15
N GLN A 32 33.77 9.17 13.84
CA GLN A 32 34.89 9.68 13.03
C GLN A 32 36.14 10.04 13.86
N GLY A 33 36.13 9.78 15.17
CA GLY A 33 37.25 10.11 16.06
C GLY A 33 37.49 11.61 16.26
N ARG A 34 36.48 12.46 15.99
CA ARG A 34 36.54 13.93 16.07
C ARG A 34 35.90 14.46 17.35
N THR A 35 36.25 13.87 18.49
CA THR A 35 35.66 14.19 19.80
C THR A 35 36.20 15.46 20.44
N GLU A 36 37.37 15.95 19.98
CA GLU A 36 37.97 17.17 20.50
C GLU A 36 37.27 18.42 19.96
N LEU A 37 36.27 18.91 20.69
CA LEU A 37 35.42 20.05 20.30
C LEU A 37 36.04 21.43 20.60
N SER A 38 37.24 21.48 21.19
CA SER A 38 38.02 22.72 21.32
C SER A 38 38.63 23.15 19.98
N LEU A 39 38.90 22.19 19.08
CA LEU A 39 39.50 22.44 17.78
C LEU A 39 38.52 23.10 16.81
N ALA A 40 38.92 24.26 16.28
CA ALA A 40 38.11 25.02 15.33
C ALA A 40 37.77 24.21 14.05
N ALA A 41 38.65 23.31 13.62
CA ALA A 41 38.43 22.43 12.47
C ALA A 41 37.28 21.44 12.72
N ASN A 42 37.24 20.80 13.90
CA ASN A 42 36.18 19.86 14.27
C ASN A 42 34.84 20.59 14.42
N LEU A 43 34.83 21.79 15.00
CA LEU A 43 33.63 22.62 15.07
C LEU A 43 33.09 23.03 13.70
N ARG A 44 33.98 23.35 12.74
CA ARG A 44 33.59 23.70 11.36
C ARG A 44 33.00 22.48 10.65
N TRP A 45 33.62 21.32 10.81
CA TRP A 45 33.13 20.06 10.27
C TRP A 45 31.76 19.70 10.85
N LEU A 46 31.59 19.81 12.18
CA LEU A 46 30.33 19.50 12.85
C LEU A 46 29.17 20.38 12.37
N ARG A 47 29.43 21.67 12.09
CA ARG A 47 28.45 22.57 11.45
C ARG A 47 28.05 22.07 10.06
N GLY A 48 29.00 21.52 9.29
CA GLY A 48 28.71 20.87 8.01
C GLY A 48 27.80 19.66 8.17
N VAL A 49 28.07 18.80 9.15
CA VAL A 49 27.25 17.61 9.46
C VAL A 49 25.83 18.02 9.86
N ILE A 50 25.68 18.97 10.79
CA ILE A 50 24.36 19.48 11.22
C ILE A 50 23.56 20.00 10.00
N ARG A 51 24.21 20.74 9.10
CA ARG A 51 23.56 21.26 7.88
C ARG A 51 23.11 20.13 6.95
N HIS A 52 23.95 19.12 6.76
CA HIS A 52 23.63 17.98 5.90
C HIS A 52 22.43 17.19 6.44
N LEU A 53 22.45 16.87 7.74
CA LEU A 53 21.34 16.19 8.42
C LEU A 53 20.04 16.99 8.35
N ALA A 54 20.10 18.31 8.56
CA ALA A 54 18.93 19.17 8.44
C ALA A 54 18.34 19.18 7.02
N LEU A 55 19.19 19.23 5.98
CA LEU A 55 18.76 19.15 4.58
C LEU A 55 18.14 17.79 4.24
N GLU A 56 18.73 16.70 4.72
CA GLU A 56 18.20 15.35 4.53
C GLU A 56 16.82 15.20 5.18
N ARG A 57 16.68 15.62 6.44
CA ARG A 57 15.39 15.60 7.16
C ARG A 57 14.35 16.48 6.45
N ALA A 58 14.72 17.67 5.99
CA ALA A 58 13.81 18.54 5.23
C ALA A 58 13.32 17.89 3.93
N ARG A 59 14.21 17.25 3.16
CA ARG A 59 13.85 16.52 1.93
C ARG A 59 12.92 15.34 2.23
N SER A 60 13.19 14.59 3.30
CA SER A 60 12.33 13.48 3.73
C SER A 60 10.97 13.95 4.23
N ALA A 61 10.90 15.07 4.95
CA ALA A 61 9.65 15.69 5.37
C ALA A 61 8.82 16.20 4.18
N VAL A 62 9.44 16.79 3.16
CA VAL A 62 8.74 17.19 1.92
C VAL A 62 8.19 15.97 1.20
N ARG A 63 8.97 14.89 1.06
CA ARG A 63 8.49 13.63 0.45
C ARG A 63 7.35 13.01 1.26
N SER A 64 7.43 13.03 2.59
CA SER A 64 6.33 12.54 3.43
C SER A 64 5.10 13.40 3.26
N ARG A 65 5.23 14.72 3.35
CA ARG A 65 4.11 15.64 3.14
C ARG A 65 3.46 15.45 1.79
N LEU A 66 4.22 15.26 0.70
CA LEU A 66 3.63 14.98 -0.62
C LEU A 66 2.81 13.67 -0.63
N ARG A 67 3.27 12.62 0.07
CA ARG A 67 2.48 11.39 0.25
C ARG A 67 1.24 11.64 1.10
N ASP A 68 1.40 12.33 2.22
CA ASP A 68 0.35 12.56 3.21
C ASP A 68 -0.71 13.55 2.69
N THR A 69 -0.32 14.60 1.94
CA THR A 69 -1.26 15.51 1.26
C THR A 69 -1.96 14.81 0.10
N GLY A 70 -1.28 13.92 -0.62
CA GLY A 70 -1.94 13.03 -1.57
C GLY A 70 -2.99 12.15 -0.89
N TYR A 71 -2.68 11.62 0.29
CA TYR A 71 -3.60 10.83 1.11
C TYR A 71 -4.83 11.63 1.57
N TYR A 72 -4.67 12.87 2.07
CA TYR A 72 -5.82 13.72 2.44
C TYR A 72 -6.67 14.16 1.24
N GLN A 73 -6.06 14.35 0.07
CA GLN A 73 -6.77 14.76 -1.15
C GLN A 73 -7.45 13.57 -1.85
N LEU A 74 -7.04 12.34 -1.54
CA LEU A 74 -7.64 11.08 -1.97
C LEU A 74 -8.59 10.48 -0.92
N MET A 75 -8.69 11.06 0.29
CA MET A 75 -9.75 10.68 1.22
C MET A 75 -11.08 10.92 0.50
N PRO A 76 -11.93 9.89 0.35
CA PRO A 76 -13.28 10.12 -0.12
C PRO A 76 -13.89 11.13 0.85
N GLN A 77 -14.26 12.32 0.37
CA GLN A 77 -15.31 13.10 1.05
C GLN A 77 -16.40 12.09 1.39
N GLN A 78 -16.93 12.09 2.62
CA GLN A 78 -17.95 11.13 3.06
C GLN A 78 -19.14 11.14 2.10
N VAL A 79 -19.03 10.38 1.01
CA VAL A 79 -20.10 10.11 0.08
C VAL A 79 -21.02 9.22 0.90
N ALA A 80 -22.26 9.66 1.07
CA ALA A 80 -23.28 8.93 1.81
C ALA A 80 -23.11 7.43 1.57
N GLN A 81 -22.93 6.64 2.65
CA GLN A 81 -22.70 5.21 2.53
C GLN A 81 -23.76 4.63 1.59
N PRO A 82 -23.37 4.10 0.41
CA PRO A 82 -24.33 3.48 -0.47
C PRO A 82 -24.98 2.35 0.31
N LEU A 83 -26.32 2.35 0.35
CA LEU A 83 -27.13 1.33 0.99
C LEU A 83 -26.51 -0.05 0.68
N PRO A 84 -26.29 -0.92 1.68
CA PRO A 84 -25.71 -2.24 1.42
C PRO A 84 -26.52 -2.92 0.31
N PRO A 85 -25.85 -3.43 -0.74
CA PRO A 85 -26.57 -4.01 -1.87
C PRO A 85 -27.44 -5.16 -1.40
N ASP A 86 -28.66 -5.26 -1.94
CA ASP A 86 -29.54 -6.36 -1.56
C ASP A 86 -28.90 -7.69 -1.99
N THR A 87 -28.63 -8.54 -1.01
CA THR A 87 -28.03 -9.87 -1.19
C THR A 87 -29.03 -10.98 -0.95
N ARG A 88 -30.28 -10.67 -0.60
CA ARG A 88 -31.32 -11.67 -0.29
C ARG A 88 -31.60 -12.56 -1.49
N TRP A 89 -31.50 -12.03 -2.70
CA TRP A 89 -31.66 -12.80 -3.94
C TRP A 89 -30.68 -13.97 -4.08
N LEU A 90 -29.48 -13.89 -3.47
CA LEU A 90 -28.48 -14.97 -3.48
C LEU A 90 -29.00 -16.25 -2.82
N GLN A 91 -29.92 -16.13 -1.85
CA GLN A 91 -30.50 -17.27 -1.14
C GLN A 91 -31.32 -18.18 -2.08
N HIS A 92 -31.83 -17.62 -3.18
CA HIS A 92 -32.62 -18.36 -4.15
C HIS A 92 -31.79 -19.01 -5.26
N LEU A 93 -30.48 -18.73 -5.31
CA LEU A 93 -29.59 -19.42 -6.24
C LEU A 93 -29.22 -20.82 -5.73
N PRO A 94 -29.10 -21.82 -6.62
CA PRO A 94 -28.41 -23.07 -6.33
C PRO A 94 -27.00 -22.83 -5.80
N ALA A 95 -26.51 -23.72 -4.92
CA ALA A 95 -25.25 -23.52 -4.19
C ALA A 95 -24.04 -23.16 -5.09
N GLY A 96 -23.89 -23.86 -6.22
CA GLY A 96 -22.80 -23.59 -7.17
C GLY A 96 -22.91 -22.22 -7.89
N GLN A 97 -24.13 -21.73 -8.11
CA GLN A 97 -24.36 -20.41 -8.71
C GLN A 97 -24.21 -19.29 -7.67
N ARG A 98 -24.65 -19.55 -6.43
CA ARG A 98 -24.49 -18.63 -5.30
C ARG A 98 -23.03 -18.32 -5.02
N LEU A 99 -22.17 -19.34 -5.05
CA LEU A 99 -20.73 -19.16 -4.84
C LEU A 99 -20.10 -18.32 -5.96
N VAL A 100 -20.45 -18.59 -7.22
CA VAL A 100 -20.01 -17.79 -8.37
C VAL A 100 -20.47 -16.34 -8.25
N ALA A 101 -21.74 -16.11 -7.90
CA ALA A 101 -22.28 -14.76 -7.71
C ALA A 101 -21.53 -13.99 -6.62
N ARG A 102 -21.24 -14.62 -5.47
CA ARG A 102 -20.43 -14.00 -4.40
C ARG A 102 -19.04 -13.61 -4.87
N LEU A 103 -18.38 -14.46 -5.65
CA LEU A 103 -17.04 -14.16 -6.18
C LEU A 103 -17.05 -13.00 -7.18
N ILE A 104 -18.08 -12.93 -8.04
CA ILE A 104 -18.26 -11.81 -8.97
C ILE A 104 -18.48 -10.51 -8.20
N MET A 105 -19.34 -10.54 -7.17
CA MET A 105 -19.60 -9.37 -6.34
C MET A 105 -18.33 -8.88 -5.63
N ALA A 106 -17.48 -9.81 -5.19
CA ALA A 106 -16.15 -9.52 -4.63
C ALA A 106 -15.11 -9.03 -5.67
N GLY A 107 -15.48 -8.94 -6.96
CA GLY A 107 -14.63 -8.39 -8.01
C GLY A 107 -13.67 -9.38 -8.68
N HIS A 108 -13.87 -10.69 -8.44
CA HIS A 108 -13.08 -11.71 -9.11
C HIS A 108 -13.39 -11.77 -10.60
N ASN A 109 -12.34 -11.94 -11.41
CA ASN A 109 -12.47 -12.10 -12.85
C ASN A 109 -12.76 -13.57 -13.22
N ARG A 110 -13.09 -13.80 -14.50
CA ARG A 110 -13.42 -15.13 -15.05
C ARG A 110 -12.34 -16.19 -14.77
N GLN A 111 -11.06 -15.85 -14.96
CA GLN A 111 -9.95 -16.78 -14.77
C GLN A 111 -9.75 -17.12 -13.29
N GLU A 112 -9.80 -16.12 -12.42
CA GLU A 112 -9.72 -16.27 -10.96
C GLU A 112 -10.85 -17.18 -10.45
N ILE A 113 -12.07 -16.98 -10.93
CA ILE A 113 -13.22 -17.82 -10.54
C ILE A 113 -13.05 -19.26 -11.02
N CYS A 114 -12.62 -19.48 -12.27
CA CYS A 114 -12.34 -20.83 -12.78
C CYS A 114 -11.27 -21.54 -11.93
N TYR A 115 -10.19 -20.82 -11.61
CA TYR A 115 -9.11 -21.32 -10.77
C TYR A 115 -9.58 -21.67 -9.36
N LEU A 116 -10.28 -20.77 -8.68
CA LEU A 116 -10.75 -20.95 -7.30
C LEU A 116 -11.78 -22.07 -7.16
N LEU A 117 -12.63 -22.26 -8.17
CA LEU A 117 -13.69 -23.25 -8.14
C LEU A 117 -13.30 -24.58 -8.80
N GLY A 118 -12.11 -24.68 -9.40
CA GLY A 118 -11.68 -25.86 -10.15
C GLY A 118 -12.61 -26.22 -11.32
N VAL A 119 -13.23 -25.21 -11.96
CA VAL A 119 -14.23 -25.43 -13.01
C VAL A 119 -13.70 -24.99 -14.37
N SER A 120 -14.16 -25.67 -15.43
CA SER A 120 -13.86 -25.25 -16.79
C SER A 120 -14.55 -23.93 -17.14
N ASP A 121 -13.99 -23.20 -18.10
CA ASP A 121 -14.58 -21.96 -18.59
C ASP A 121 -15.98 -22.16 -19.19
N VAL A 122 -16.22 -23.32 -19.81
CA VAL A 122 -17.55 -23.70 -20.32
C VAL A 122 -18.55 -23.81 -19.17
N ALA A 123 -18.17 -24.48 -18.08
CA ALA A 123 -19.02 -24.63 -16.90
C ALA A 123 -19.29 -23.27 -16.22
N LEU A 124 -18.29 -22.38 -16.17
CA LEU A 124 -18.47 -21.02 -15.65
C LEU A 124 -19.44 -20.22 -16.52
N ARG A 125 -19.32 -20.27 -17.84
CA ARG A 125 -20.26 -19.60 -18.76
C ARG A 125 -21.70 -20.07 -18.59
N GLN A 126 -21.92 -21.37 -18.42
CA GLN A 126 -23.26 -21.92 -18.14
C GLN A 126 -23.83 -21.37 -16.83
N ARG A 127 -23.02 -21.33 -15.75
CA ARG A 127 -23.43 -20.78 -14.45
C ARG A 127 -23.74 -19.28 -14.55
N LEU A 128 -22.92 -18.51 -15.26
CA LEU A 128 -23.15 -17.08 -15.50
C LEU A 128 -24.45 -16.82 -16.28
N SER A 129 -24.72 -17.60 -17.32
CA SER A 129 -25.96 -17.49 -18.09
C SER A 129 -27.19 -17.82 -17.24
N ALA A 130 -27.11 -18.82 -16.37
CA ALA A 130 -28.20 -19.15 -15.44
C ALA A 130 -28.44 -18.03 -14.42
N ILE A 131 -27.38 -17.46 -13.84
CA ILE A 131 -27.46 -16.32 -12.92
C ILE A 131 -28.10 -15.10 -13.62
N ARG A 132 -27.70 -14.78 -14.85
CA ARG A 132 -28.29 -13.68 -15.64
C ARG A 132 -29.80 -13.86 -15.88
N LYS A 133 -30.24 -15.08 -16.23
CA LYS A 133 -31.66 -15.38 -16.41
C LYS A 133 -32.46 -15.18 -15.11
N GLN A 134 -31.91 -15.62 -13.97
CA GLN A 134 -32.53 -15.43 -12.67
C GLN A 134 -32.64 -13.96 -12.26
N LEU A 135 -31.61 -13.17 -12.57
CA LEU A 135 -31.59 -11.72 -12.33
C LEU A 135 -32.61 -10.97 -13.19
N GLN A 136 -32.70 -11.30 -14.48
CA GLN A 136 -33.67 -10.73 -15.42
C GLN A 136 -35.11 -11.03 -14.98
N TYR A 137 -35.39 -12.26 -14.56
CA TYR A 137 -36.71 -12.65 -14.06
C TYR A 137 -37.14 -11.84 -12.82
N ARG A 138 -36.18 -11.44 -11.98
CA ARG A 138 -36.46 -10.71 -10.73
C ARG A 138 -36.27 -9.19 -10.83
N GLN A 139 -36.05 -8.64 -12.03
CA GLN A 139 -35.87 -7.20 -12.26
C GLN A 139 -34.80 -6.51 -11.38
N HIS A 140 -33.76 -7.25 -10.94
CA HIS A 140 -32.70 -6.61 -10.16
C HIS A 140 -31.72 -5.88 -11.07
N ASN A 141 -31.25 -4.70 -10.64
CA ASN A 141 -30.37 -3.87 -11.44
C ASN A 141 -28.91 -4.37 -11.34
N PRO A 142 -28.23 -4.70 -12.48
CA PRO A 142 -26.84 -5.16 -12.49
C PRO A 142 -25.83 -4.29 -11.73
N HIS A 143 -26.12 -2.98 -11.65
CA HIS A 143 -25.25 -2.01 -11.01
C HIS A 143 -25.23 -2.11 -9.47
N GLU A 144 -26.19 -2.81 -8.87
CA GLU A 144 -26.24 -3.05 -7.42
C GLU A 144 -25.26 -4.14 -6.95
N PHE A 145 -24.61 -4.86 -7.87
CA PHE A 145 -23.83 -6.05 -7.50
C PHE A 145 -22.33 -5.81 -7.26
N CYS A 146 -21.83 -4.59 -7.44
CA CYS A 146 -20.42 -4.31 -7.23
C CYS A 146 -20.14 -4.07 -5.73
N MET A 147 -19.63 -5.09 -5.01
CA MET A 147 -19.20 -4.93 -3.61
C MET A 147 -17.81 -4.29 -3.51
N LEU A 148 -17.11 -4.07 -4.62
CA LEU A 148 -15.87 -3.29 -4.66
C LEU A 148 -16.20 -1.79 -4.51
N LYS A 149 -16.40 -1.37 -3.25
CA LYS A 149 -16.83 -0.02 -2.89
C LYS A 149 -15.68 0.98 -2.79
N LEU A 150 -14.41 0.55 -2.73
CA LEU A 150 -13.31 1.51 -2.73
C LEU A 150 -13.15 2.10 -4.14
N PRO A 151 -12.94 3.42 -4.27
CA PRO A 151 -12.72 4.12 -5.55
C PRO A 151 -11.32 3.82 -6.12
N LEU A 152 -10.92 2.54 -6.11
CA LEU A 152 -9.64 2.08 -6.59
C LEU A 152 -9.75 1.63 -8.06
N PRO A 153 -8.75 1.90 -8.90
CA PRO A 153 -8.72 1.43 -10.27
C PRO A 153 -8.33 -0.06 -10.31
N TYR A 154 -9.20 -0.96 -9.84
CA TYR A 154 -8.91 -2.40 -9.69
C TYR A 154 -8.41 -3.06 -10.98
N GLY A 155 -8.85 -2.58 -12.15
CA GLY A 155 -8.32 -3.02 -13.45
C GLY A 155 -6.84 -2.71 -13.61
N GLN A 156 -6.41 -1.50 -13.23
CA GLN A 156 -5.00 -1.09 -13.29
C GLN A 156 -4.16 -1.79 -12.21
N ILE A 157 -4.73 -1.96 -11.01
CA ILE A 157 -4.08 -2.72 -9.92
C ILE A 157 -3.81 -4.15 -10.38
N ARG A 158 -4.80 -4.81 -11.00
CA ARG A 158 -4.63 -6.15 -11.57
C ARG A 158 -3.58 -6.19 -12.69
N GLN A 159 -3.63 -5.25 -13.63
CA GLN A 159 -2.64 -5.17 -14.72
C GLN A 159 -1.20 -5.00 -14.21
N ARG A 160 -1.01 -4.28 -13.09
CA ARG A 160 0.29 -4.11 -12.45
C ARG A 160 0.72 -5.30 -11.60
N LEU A 161 -0.23 -5.99 -10.96
CA LEU A 161 0.04 -7.20 -10.17
C LEU A 161 0.44 -8.40 -11.04
N LEU A 162 -0.23 -8.62 -12.17
CA LEU A 162 0.00 -9.78 -13.05
C LEU A 162 1.47 -10.02 -13.43
N PRO A 163 2.24 -9.05 -13.95
CA PRO A 163 3.64 -9.27 -14.32
C PRO A 163 4.53 -9.56 -13.10
N LEU A 164 4.20 -8.98 -11.93
CA LEU A 164 4.95 -9.20 -10.71
C LEU A 164 4.66 -10.59 -10.10
N LEU A 165 3.41 -11.04 -10.21
CA LEU A 165 2.98 -12.39 -9.80
C LEU A 165 3.66 -13.46 -10.65
N ALA A 166 3.76 -13.24 -11.96
CA ALA A 166 4.39 -14.17 -12.90
C ALA A 166 5.88 -14.41 -12.61
N GLN A 167 6.58 -13.44 -12.00
CA GLN A 167 8.01 -13.55 -11.73
C GLN A 167 8.31 -14.39 -10.49
N ASN A 168 7.62 -14.16 -9.37
CA ASN A 168 7.99 -14.74 -8.07
C ASN A 168 6.81 -14.92 -7.09
N GLY A 169 5.56 -14.69 -7.50
CA GLY A 169 4.42 -14.62 -6.59
C GLY A 169 3.50 -15.85 -6.64
N LYS A 170 2.90 -16.20 -5.51
CA LYS A 170 1.73 -17.11 -5.48
C LYS A 170 0.41 -16.36 -5.32
N LEU A 171 0.44 -15.24 -4.61
CA LEU A 171 -0.72 -14.40 -4.37
C LEU A 171 -0.29 -12.94 -4.44
N GLY A 172 -1.08 -12.13 -5.15
CA GLY A 172 -0.90 -10.70 -5.25
C GLY A 172 -2.18 -10.01 -4.83
N SER A 173 -2.06 -8.98 -3.99
CA SER A 173 -3.20 -8.22 -3.50
C SER A 173 -2.80 -6.76 -3.30
N HIS A 174 -3.74 -5.94 -2.86
CA HIS A 174 -3.51 -4.57 -2.44
C HIS A 174 -3.94 -4.37 -0.99
N ASP A 175 -3.38 -3.39 -0.30
CA ASP A 175 -3.95 -2.87 0.94
C ASP A 175 -5.17 -1.95 0.65
N PRO A 176 -5.88 -1.46 1.68
CA PRO A 176 -7.00 -0.52 1.49
C PRO A 176 -6.62 0.78 0.75
N ASP A 177 -5.34 1.16 0.75
CA ASP A 177 -4.80 2.35 0.10
C ASP A 177 -4.41 2.10 -1.37
N GLY A 178 -4.48 0.84 -1.82
CA GLY A 178 -4.14 0.42 -3.18
C GLY A 178 -2.66 0.07 -3.39
N HIS A 179 -1.86 0.01 -2.33
CA HIS A 179 -0.46 -0.45 -2.41
C HIS A 179 -0.41 -1.94 -2.71
N LEU A 180 0.31 -2.28 -3.78
CA LEU A 180 0.43 -3.65 -4.24
C LEU A 180 1.42 -4.42 -3.37
N PHE A 181 1.02 -5.60 -2.91
CA PHE A 181 1.91 -6.53 -2.23
C PHE A 181 1.77 -7.94 -2.82
N ILE A 182 2.85 -8.71 -2.71
CA ILE A 182 2.95 -10.07 -3.26
C ILE A 182 3.45 -10.98 -2.17
N ILE A 183 2.75 -12.10 -2.02
CA ILE A 183 3.13 -13.19 -1.14
C ILE A 183 3.77 -14.27 -2.00
N SER A 184 5.05 -14.51 -1.74
CA SER A 184 5.88 -15.55 -2.34
C SER A 184 6.23 -16.60 -1.29
N HIS A 185 6.56 -17.82 -1.72
CA HIS A 185 7.20 -18.78 -0.81
C HIS A 185 8.70 -18.49 -0.77
N LEU A 186 9.25 -18.41 0.44
CA LEU A 186 10.68 -18.58 0.65
C LEU A 186 11.03 -20.04 0.34
N THR A 187 11.56 -20.32 -0.84
CA THR A 187 12.37 -21.52 -1.02
C THR A 187 13.64 -21.28 -0.23
N LYS A 188 13.79 -21.99 0.90
CA LYS A 188 15.03 -22.03 1.67
C LYS A 188 16.10 -22.59 0.74
N SER A 189 16.90 -21.72 0.11
CA SER A 189 18.06 -22.15 -0.65
C SER A 189 19.04 -22.77 0.33
N SER A 190 19.11 -24.10 0.34
CA SER A 190 20.22 -24.82 0.96
C SER A 190 21.49 -24.43 0.20
N VAL A 191 22.28 -23.56 0.82
CA VAL A 191 23.67 -23.31 0.44
C VAL A 191 24.40 -24.64 0.63
N VAL A 192 24.63 -25.37 -0.45
CA VAL A 192 25.61 -26.46 -0.48
C VAL A 192 26.97 -25.78 -0.62
N ALA A 193 27.68 -25.70 0.51
CA ALA A 193 29.11 -25.44 0.51
C ALA A 193 29.81 -26.80 0.37
N THR A 194 30.46 -27.01 -0.78
CA THR A 194 31.57 -27.94 -0.99
C THR A 194 32.50 -27.31 -2.00
#